data_AF-A0A7S0FME9-F1
#
_entry.id   AF-A0A7S0FME9-F1
#
_cell.length_a   1.000
_cell.length_b   1.000
_cell.length_c   1.000
_cell.angle_alpha   90.00
_cell.angle_beta   90.00
_cell.angle_gamma   90.00
#
_symmetry.space_group_name_H-M   'P 1'
#
loop_
_entity.id
_entity.type
_entity.pdbx_description
1 polymer ?
#
loop_
_entity_poly.entity_id
_entity_poly.type
_entity_poly.pdbx_seq_one_letter_code
_entity_poly.pdbx_strand_id
1 'polypeptide(L)'
;QVPDWTAETIDEQAKKTGEAIAWAKKAKSGLFKKDPDEALAIEGGLQAYCMASALTVAFAFGRASPSALKVLGFADDAALGLMDAAKVPALALLIASFGSAVVSSIVLAPGKNRNGFVWGVKGLLGGPLVILRLQGLEPLITQAESDKHASESTSSQ
;
A
#
# COMPACT_ATOMS: atom_id res chain seq x y z
N GLN A 1 -31.95 16.76 -1.47
CA GLN A 1 -31.63 17.69 -0.36
C GLN A 1 -30.45 18.52 -0.80
N VAL A 2 -30.63 19.83 -0.93
CA VAL A 2 -29.52 20.76 -1.19
C VAL A 2 -28.80 20.94 0.16
N PRO A 3 -27.47 20.84 0.23
CA PRO A 3 -26.75 21.12 1.47
C PRO A 3 -27.09 22.55 1.94
N ASP A 4 -27.27 22.74 3.24
CA ASP A 4 -27.48 24.07 3.80
C ASP A 4 -26.14 24.82 3.78
N TRP A 5 -25.88 25.51 2.67
CA TRP A 5 -24.66 26.29 2.47
C TRP A 5 -24.73 27.55 3.32
N THR A 6 -24.27 27.48 4.56
CA THR A 6 -24.07 28.64 5.42
C THR A 6 -22.74 29.33 5.07
N ALA A 7 -22.65 30.64 5.27
CA ALA A 7 -21.42 31.41 4.99
C ALA A 7 -20.18 30.82 5.69
N GLU A 8 -20.34 30.27 6.89
CA GLU A 8 -19.28 29.59 7.64
C GLU A 8 -18.78 28.31 6.93
N THR A 9 -19.68 27.50 6.38
CA THR A 9 -19.28 26.27 5.64
C THR A 9 -18.55 26.56 4.34
N ILE A 10 -18.86 27.69 3.69
CA ILE A 10 -18.16 28.14 2.48
C ILE A 10 -16.74 28.57 2.81
N ASP A 11 -16.55 29.30 3.92
CA ASP A 11 -15.24 29.79 4.34
C ASP A 11 -14.32 28.65 4.82
N GLU A 12 -14.87 27.67 5.54
CA GLU A 12 -14.14 26.45 5.90
C GLU A 12 -13.72 25.64 4.67
N GLN A 13 -14.59 25.50 3.68
CA GLN A 13 -14.24 24.81 2.43
C GLN A 13 -13.22 25.58 1.62
N ALA A 14 -13.30 26.91 1.56
CA ALA A 14 -12.31 27.76 0.89
C ALA A 14 -10.94 27.61 1.55
N LYS A 15 -10.88 27.59 2.88
CA LYS A 15 -9.65 27.38 3.65
C LYS A 15 -9.03 26.00 3.38
N LYS A 16 -9.83 24.94 3.43
CA LYS A 16 -9.39 23.57 3.09
C LYS A 16 -8.89 23.46 1.65
N THR A 17 -9.56 24.13 0.72
CA THR A 17 -9.17 24.14 -0.70
C THR A 17 -7.87 24.92 -0.91
N GLY A 18 -7.70 26.05 -0.23
CA GLY A 18 -6.47 26.85 -0.25
C GLY A 18 -5.27 26.10 0.33
N GLU A 19 -5.47 25.41 1.46
CA GLU A 19 -4.47 24.53 2.07
C GLU A 19 -4.09 23.40 1.11
N ALA A 20 -5.07 22.72 0.49
CA ALA A 20 -4.82 21.66 -0.49
C ALA A 20 -4.05 22.14 -1.72
N ILE A 21 -4.38 23.32 -2.27
CA ILE A 21 -3.67 23.92 -3.41
C ILE A 21 -2.24 24.31 -3.03
N ALA A 22 -2.03 24.88 -1.84
CA ALA A 22 -0.69 25.20 -1.34
C ALA A 22 0.15 23.93 -1.15
N TRP A 23 -0.46 22.85 -0.67
CA TRP A 23 0.16 21.54 -0.52
C TRP A 23 0.53 20.91 -1.87
N ALA A 24 -0.38 20.95 -2.84
CA ALA A 24 -0.13 20.48 -4.20
C ALA A 24 0.98 21.27 -4.92
N LYS A 25 1.06 22.59 -4.66
CA LYS A 25 2.13 23.44 -5.21
C LYS A 25 3.49 23.10 -4.58
N LYS A 26 3.54 22.82 -3.27
CA LYS A 26 4.73 22.33 -2.56
C LYS A 26 5.15 20.92 -3.03
N ALA A 27 4.19 20.08 -3.42
CA ALA A 27 4.45 18.77 -4.03
C ALA A 27 5.16 18.88 -5.36
N LYS A 28 4.66 19.75 -6.25
CA LYS A 28 5.26 19.99 -7.56
C LYS A 28 6.65 20.61 -7.49
N SER A 29 6.96 21.38 -6.45
CA SER A 29 8.28 21.99 -6.29
C SER A 29 9.35 21.06 -5.69
N GLY A 30 9.02 19.78 -5.42
CA GLY A 30 10.01 18.80 -4.96
C GLY A 30 10.53 19.03 -3.53
N LEU A 31 9.78 19.77 -2.71
CA LEU A 31 10.14 20.10 -1.32
C LEU A 31 9.78 19.00 -0.31
N PHE A 32 9.25 17.87 -0.76
CA PHE A 32 9.06 16.70 0.10
C PHE A 32 10.39 15.99 0.27
N LYS A 33 10.74 15.66 1.51
CA LYS A 33 11.89 14.81 1.82
C LYS A 33 11.72 13.52 1.02
N LYS A 34 12.67 13.20 0.13
CA LYS A 34 12.69 11.91 -0.59
C LYS A 34 12.76 10.81 0.47
N ASP A 35 11.62 10.21 0.76
CA ASP A 35 11.55 9.09 1.67
C ASP A 35 12.03 7.85 0.90
N PRO A 36 13.08 7.15 1.36
CA PRO A 36 13.52 5.88 0.75
C PRO A 36 12.37 4.86 0.69
N ASP A 37 11.36 4.98 1.57
CA ASP A 37 10.17 4.13 1.56
C ASP A 37 9.13 4.52 0.51
N GLU A 38 9.27 5.64 -0.21
CA GLU A 38 8.47 5.93 -1.41
C GLU A 38 9.08 5.36 -2.69
N ALA A 39 10.31 4.83 -2.64
CA ALA A 39 10.84 4.07 -3.76
C ALA A 39 10.08 2.73 -3.91
N LEU A 40 9.83 2.31 -5.15
CA LEU A 40 9.30 0.97 -5.47
C LEU A 40 10.28 -0.17 -5.15
N ALA A 41 11.35 0.10 -4.41
CA ALA A 41 12.25 -0.91 -3.90
C ALA A 41 11.46 -1.84 -2.94
N ILE A 42 11.30 -3.08 -3.37
CA ILE A 42 10.64 -4.14 -2.61
C ILE A 42 11.71 -4.72 -1.68
N GLU A 43 11.54 -4.51 -0.38
CA GLU A 43 12.44 -5.08 0.62
C GLU A 43 12.34 -6.61 0.63
N GLY A 44 13.43 -7.32 0.95
CA GLY A 44 13.54 -8.77 0.77
C GLY A 44 12.42 -9.59 1.42
N GLY A 45 11.92 -9.17 2.59
CA GLY A 45 10.78 -9.83 3.25
C GLY A 45 9.47 -9.71 2.46
N LEU A 46 9.21 -8.57 1.83
CA LEU A 46 8.06 -8.36 0.95
C LEU A 46 8.20 -9.17 -0.34
N GLN A 47 9.42 -9.27 -0.86
CA GLN A 47 9.71 -10.04 -2.07
C GLN A 47 9.45 -11.53 -1.87
N ALA A 48 9.85 -12.08 -0.72
CA ALA A 48 9.58 -13.47 -0.36
C ALA A 48 8.07 -13.74 -0.27
N TYR A 49 7.31 -12.85 0.37
CA TYR A 49 5.85 -12.95 0.43
C TYR A 49 5.22 -12.90 -0.97
N CYS A 50 5.65 -11.96 -1.82
CA CYS A 50 5.15 -11.81 -3.18
C CYS A 50 5.44 -13.06 -4.04
N MET A 51 6.63 -13.65 -3.90
CA MET A 51 6.98 -14.89 -4.61
C MET A 51 6.14 -16.06 -4.10
N ALA A 52 6.01 -16.21 -2.78
CA ALA A 52 5.23 -17.28 -2.19
C ALA A 52 3.74 -17.20 -2.55
N SER A 53 3.15 -16.00 -2.52
CA SER A 53 1.75 -15.80 -2.89
C SER A 53 1.53 -16.04 -4.38
N ALA A 54 2.41 -15.52 -5.25
CA ALA A 54 2.34 -15.77 -6.69
C ALA A 54 2.46 -17.26 -7.03
N LEU A 55 3.40 -17.97 -6.40
CA LEU A 55 3.55 -19.41 -6.57
C LEU A 55 2.33 -20.18 -6.07
N THR A 56 1.78 -19.81 -4.93
CA THR A 56 0.59 -20.46 -4.36
C THR A 56 -0.63 -20.28 -5.27
N VAL A 57 -0.84 -19.06 -5.78
CA VAL A 57 -1.94 -18.76 -6.71
C VAL A 57 -1.73 -19.46 -8.05
N ALA A 58 -0.52 -19.43 -8.60
CA ALA A 58 -0.19 -20.13 -9.84
C ALA A 58 -0.35 -21.65 -9.68
N PHE A 59 0.02 -22.22 -8.53
CA PHE A 59 -0.17 -23.63 -8.26
C PHE A 59 -1.65 -23.99 -8.13
N ALA A 60 -2.43 -23.22 -7.37
CA ALA A 60 -3.83 -23.52 -7.11
C ALA A 60 -4.76 -23.33 -8.33
N PHE A 61 -4.49 -22.33 -9.17
CA PHE A 61 -5.32 -21.98 -10.33
C PHE A 61 -4.66 -22.23 -11.69
N GLY A 62 -3.41 -22.68 -11.70
CA GLY A 62 -2.66 -22.94 -12.92
C GLY A 62 -3.22 -24.12 -13.70
N ARG A 63 -3.46 -23.92 -14.99
CA ARG A 63 -3.87 -25.01 -15.91
C ARG A 63 -2.78 -26.07 -16.06
N ALA A 64 -1.52 -25.70 -15.83
CA ALA A 64 -0.37 -26.60 -15.91
C ALA A 64 -0.11 -27.37 -14.61
N SER A 65 -0.72 -26.99 -13.49
CA SER A 65 -0.48 -27.61 -12.18
C SER A 65 -0.85 -29.10 -12.11
N PRO A 66 -1.98 -29.56 -12.69
CA PRO A 66 -2.28 -30.99 -12.73
C PRO A 66 -1.24 -31.78 -13.53
N SER A 67 -0.77 -31.23 -14.65
CA SER A 67 0.27 -31.84 -15.48
C SER A 67 1.62 -31.88 -14.77
N ALA A 68 1.98 -30.83 -14.02
CA ALA A 68 3.21 -30.80 -13.23
C ALA A 68 3.18 -31.83 -12.09
N LEU A 69 2.05 -31.97 -11.40
CA LEU A 69 1.87 -32.97 -10.33
C LEU A 69 1.94 -34.41 -10.85
N LYS A 70 1.43 -34.65 -12.06
CA LYS A 70 1.57 -35.94 -12.76
C LYS A 70 3.02 -36.32 -13.00
N VAL A 71 3.84 -35.37 -13.47
CA VAL A 71 5.29 -35.59 -13.69
C VAL A 71 6.03 -35.87 -12.37
N LEU A 72 5.56 -35.29 -11.27
CA LEU A 72 6.10 -35.52 -9.93
C LEU A 72 5.63 -36.84 -9.28
N GLY A 73 4.80 -37.64 -9.97
CA GLY A 73 4.38 -38.97 -9.51
C GLY A 73 3.16 -38.98 -8.60
N PHE A 74 2.39 -37.88 -8.53
CA PHE A 74 1.11 -37.87 -7.81
C PHE A 74 0.02 -38.55 -8.64
N ALA A 75 -0.81 -39.37 -7.99
CA ALA A 75 -2.01 -39.93 -8.59
C ALA A 75 -3.03 -38.82 -8.92
N ASP A 76 -3.82 -39.00 -9.98
CA ASP A 76 -4.75 -37.97 -10.49
C ASP A 76 -5.72 -37.46 -9.41
N ASP A 77 -6.30 -38.37 -8.62
CA ASP A 77 -7.23 -38.01 -7.55
C ASP A 77 -6.54 -37.25 -6.40
N ALA A 78 -5.29 -37.61 -6.09
CA ALA A 78 -4.50 -36.93 -5.06
C ALA A 78 -4.04 -35.54 -5.52
N ALA A 79 -3.66 -35.40 -6.79
CA ALA A 79 -3.27 -34.13 -7.38
C ALA A 79 -4.45 -33.13 -7.44
N LEU A 80 -5.63 -33.61 -7.81
CA LEU A 80 -6.87 -32.83 -7.80
C LEU A 80 -7.24 -32.39 -6.38
N GLY A 81 -7.22 -33.31 -5.41
CA GLY A 81 -7.51 -33.00 -4.00
C GLY A 81 -6.55 -31.97 -3.40
N LEU A 82 -5.25 -32.07 -3.70
CA LEU A 82 -4.25 -31.11 -3.25
C LEU A 82 -4.46 -29.72 -3.86
N MET A 83 -4.78 -29.66 -5.14
CA MET A 83 -5.08 -28.38 -5.82
C MET A 83 -6.35 -27.74 -5.27
N ASP A 84 -7.42 -28.52 -5.05
CA ASP A 84 -8.66 -28.00 -4.47
C ASP A 84 -8.45 -27.47 -3.06
N ALA A 85 -7.66 -28.17 -2.23
CA ALA A 85 -7.27 -27.68 -0.91
C ALA A 85 -6.44 -26.39 -1.00
N ALA A 86 -5.59 -26.24 -2.01
CA ALA A 86 -4.75 -25.05 -2.21
C ALA A 86 -5.52 -23.83 -2.75
N LYS A 87 -6.70 -24.00 -3.37
CA LYS A 87 -7.52 -22.88 -3.86
C LYS A 87 -8.02 -21.97 -2.75
N VAL A 88 -8.38 -22.52 -1.60
CA VAL A 88 -8.88 -21.74 -0.45
C VAL A 88 -7.81 -20.75 0.06
N PRO A 89 -6.59 -21.17 0.45
CA PRO A 89 -5.56 -20.24 0.87
C PRO A 89 -5.10 -19.32 -0.28
N ALA A 90 -5.07 -19.79 -1.53
CA ALA A 90 -4.74 -18.93 -2.67
C ALA A 90 -5.75 -17.78 -2.85
N LEU A 91 -7.05 -18.08 -2.74
CA LEU A 91 -8.10 -17.06 -2.80
C LEU A 91 -8.01 -16.09 -1.62
N ALA A 92 -7.77 -16.62 -0.41
CA ALA A 92 -7.58 -15.79 0.78
C ALA A 92 -6.39 -14.82 0.61
N LEU A 93 -5.26 -15.29 0.05
CA LEU A 93 -4.10 -14.46 -0.24
C LEU A 93 -4.39 -13.39 -1.30
N LEU A 94 -5.17 -13.73 -2.35
CA LEU A 94 -5.60 -12.76 -3.36
C LEU A 94 -6.47 -11.66 -2.76
N ILE A 95 -7.49 -12.05 -1.98
CA ILE A 95 -8.40 -11.11 -1.31
C ILE A 95 -7.60 -10.24 -0.33
N ALA A 96 -6.71 -10.84 0.47
CA ALA A 96 -5.87 -10.11 1.40
C ALA A 96 -4.95 -9.12 0.68
N SER A 97 -4.35 -9.49 -0.45
CA SER A 97 -3.46 -8.63 -1.22
C SER A 97 -4.22 -7.48 -1.89
N PHE A 98 -5.39 -7.77 -2.47
CA PHE A 98 -6.24 -6.73 -3.05
C PHE A 98 -6.81 -5.79 -1.99
N GLY A 99 -7.33 -6.33 -0.89
CA GLY A 99 -7.79 -5.56 0.26
C GLY A 99 -6.68 -4.67 0.82
N SER A 100 -5.45 -5.20 0.88
CA SER A 100 -4.29 -4.43 1.33
C SER A 100 -3.92 -3.31 0.37
N ALA A 101 -4.00 -3.53 -0.95
CA ALA A 101 -3.82 -2.47 -1.95
C ALA A 101 -4.83 -1.34 -1.77
N VAL A 102 -6.11 -1.67 -1.56
CA VAL A 102 -7.18 -0.70 -1.36
C VAL A 102 -6.99 0.07 -0.05
N VAL A 103 -6.76 -0.63 1.06
CA VAL A 103 -6.59 0.00 2.38
C VAL A 103 -5.33 0.88 2.41
N SER A 104 -4.22 0.40 1.86
CA SER A 104 -2.97 1.19 1.82
C SER A 104 -3.09 2.42 0.91
N SER A 105 -3.73 2.31 -0.26
CA SER A 105 -3.83 3.42 -1.21
C SER A 105 -4.87 4.48 -0.84
N ILE A 106 -6.04 4.06 -0.35
CA ILE A 106 -7.19 4.95 -0.14
C ILE A 106 -7.30 5.41 1.32
N VAL A 107 -7.03 4.52 2.28
CA VAL A 107 -7.29 4.82 3.69
C VAL A 107 -6.04 5.37 4.37
N LEU A 108 -4.93 4.65 4.26
CA LEU A 108 -3.74 4.93 5.07
C LEU A 108 -2.75 5.90 4.42
N ALA A 109 -2.47 5.78 3.12
CA ALA A 109 -1.53 6.66 2.46
C ALA A 109 -1.98 8.13 2.44
N PRO A 110 -3.27 8.46 2.16
CA PRO A 110 -3.72 9.85 2.17
C PRO A 110 -3.69 10.46 3.57
N GLY A 111 -4.04 9.67 4.60
CA GLY A 111 -3.97 10.12 6.00
C GLY A 111 -2.55 10.41 6.50
N LYS A 112 -1.53 9.87 5.82
CA LYS A 112 -0.12 10.08 6.14
C LYS A 112 0.61 10.95 5.13
N ASN A 113 -0.12 11.65 4.26
CA ASN A 113 0.48 12.56 3.28
C ASN A 113 1.45 11.86 2.30
N ARG A 114 1.22 10.57 2.03
CA ARG A 114 2.06 9.72 1.15
C ARG A 114 1.36 9.42 -0.16
N ASN A 115 2.12 9.01 -1.18
CA ASN A 115 1.57 8.65 -2.48
C ASN A 115 0.74 7.35 -2.45
N GLY A 116 -0.59 7.48 -2.57
CA GLY A 116 -1.52 6.34 -2.55
C GLY A 116 -1.28 5.31 -3.67
N PHE A 117 -0.78 5.72 -4.85
CA PHE A 117 -0.49 4.78 -5.93
C PHE A 117 0.69 3.86 -5.57
N VAL A 118 1.79 4.43 -5.07
CA VAL A 118 2.98 3.65 -4.67
C VAL A 118 2.61 2.69 -3.54
N TRP A 119 1.87 3.18 -2.55
CA TRP A 119 1.44 2.35 -1.43
C TRP A 119 0.41 1.30 -1.82
N GLY A 120 -0.46 1.59 -2.79
CA GLY A 120 -1.37 0.61 -3.38
C GLY A 120 -0.63 -0.52 -4.10
N VAL A 121 0.36 -0.19 -4.93
CA VAL A 121 1.21 -1.20 -5.59
C VAL A 121 1.98 -2.02 -4.56
N LYS A 122 2.55 -1.37 -3.54
CA LYS A 122 3.21 -2.09 -2.44
C LYS A 122 2.22 -2.99 -1.69
N GLY A 123 1.01 -2.51 -1.40
CA GLY A 123 -0.04 -3.26 -0.74
C GLY A 123 -0.50 -4.47 -1.55
N LEU A 124 -0.50 -4.37 -2.87
CA LEU A 124 -0.80 -5.49 -3.76
C LEU A 124 0.31 -6.56 -3.71
N LEU A 125 1.57 -6.14 -3.71
CA LEU A 125 2.72 -7.06 -3.77
C LEU A 125 3.07 -7.65 -2.40
N GLY A 126 3.02 -6.85 -1.36
CA GLY A 126 3.36 -7.23 0.01
C GLY A 126 2.17 -7.62 0.88
N GLY A 127 0.95 -7.46 0.35
CA GLY A 127 -0.27 -7.77 1.06
C GLY A 127 -0.38 -7.06 2.42
N PRO A 128 -0.89 -7.74 3.46
CA PRO A 128 -1.18 -7.11 4.74
C PRO A 128 0.07 -6.67 5.51
N LEU A 129 1.27 -7.17 5.17
CA LEU A 129 2.52 -6.72 5.78
C LEU A 129 2.80 -5.24 5.49
N VAL A 130 2.32 -4.73 4.35
CA VAL A 130 2.47 -3.32 3.96
C VAL A 130 1.61 -2.42 4.84
N ILE A 131 0.43 -2.90 5.26
CA ILE A 131 -0.45 -2.15 6.17
C ILE A 131 0.26 -1.91 7.49
N LEU A 132 0.89 -2.94 8.07
CA LEU A 132 1.60 -2.83 9.35
C LEU A 132 2.76 -1.83 9.27
N ARG A 133 3.51 -1.85 8.16
CA ARG A 133 4.58 -0.86 7.94
C ARG A 133 4.04 0.55 7.75
N LEU A 134 3.00 0.70 6.93
CA LEU A 134 2.38 2.00 6.71
C LEU A 134 1.79 2.57 8.00
N GLN A 135 1.26 1.73 8.89
CA GLN A 135 0.81 2.13 10.22
C GLN A 135 1.97 2.58 11.13
N GLY A 136 3.14 1.95 11.04
CA GLY A 136 4.33 2.33 11.81
C GLY A 136 5.05 3.59 11.31
N LEU A 137 4.81 4.01 10.06
CA LEU A 137 5.49 5.17 9.48
C LEU A 137 4.89 6.51 9.94
N GLU A 138 5.73 7.47 10.30
CA GLU A 138 5.27 8.83 10.59
C GLU A 138 4.74 9.53 9.31
N PRO A 139 3.81 10.49 9.45
CA PRO A 139 3.29 11.28 8.33
C PRO A 139 4.44 12.03 7.64
N LEU A 140 4.40 12.13 6.31
CA LEU A 140 5.45 12.82 5.56
C LEU A 140 5.41 14.32 5.89
N ILE A 141 6.51 14.82 6.47
CA ILE A 141 6.72 16.23 6.81
C ILE A 141 7.44 16.92 5.65
N THR A 142 7.13 18.20 5.42
CA THR A 142 7.81 19.00 4.37
C THR A 142 9.26 19.34 4.77
N GLN A 143 10.19 19.53 3.82
CA GLN A 143 11.57 19.95 4.13
C GLN A 143 11.60 21.22 5.00
N ALA A 144 10.70 22.18 4.74
CA ALA A 144 10.60 23.41 5.52
C ALA A 144 10.18 23.19 6.99
N GLU A 145 9.38 22.17 7.29
CA GLU A 145 9.05 21.78 8.67
C GLU A 145 10.18 20.97 9.31
N SER A 146 10.88 20.14 8.55
CA SER A 146 12.09 19.46 9.01
C SER A 146 13.19 20.47 9.39
N ASP A 147 13.36 21.53 8.60
CA ASP A 147 14.35 22.59 8.85
C ASP A 147 13.94 23.49 10.02
N LYS A 148 12.63 23.71 10.24
CA LYS A 148 12.12 24.40 11.44
C LYS A 148 12.34 23.59 12.72
N HIS A 149 12.06 22.29 12.70
CA HIS A 149 12.34 21.43 13.85
C HIS A 149 13.85 21.30 14.13
N ALA A 150 14.67 21.27 13.08
CA ALA A 150 16.12 21.30 13.23
C ALA A 150 16.59 22.64 13.83
N SER A 151 16.08 23.79 13.38
CA SER A 151 16.50 25.09 13.91
C SER A 151 16.06 25.33 15.36
N GLU A 152 14.86 24.89 15.77
CA GLU A 152 14.40 24.97 17.17
C GLU A 152 15.24 24.13 18.12
N SER A 153 15.68 22.93 17.69
CA SER A 153 16.55 22.05 18.49
C SER A 153 17.97 22.60 18.65
N THR A 154 18.51 23.35 17.67
CA THR A 154 19.79 24.07 17.82
C THR A 154 19.71 25.38 18.59
N SER A 155 18.54 26.03 18.70
CA SER A 155 18.40 27.28 19.48
C SER A 155 18.23 27.07 20.99
N SER A 156 18.07 25.81 21.40
CA SER A 156 17.89 25.40 22.81
C SER A 156 19.18 24.86 23.46
N GLN A 157 20.32 24.95 22.77
CA GLN A 157 21.67 24.70 23.31
C GLN A 157 22.45 26.01 23.41
#